data_AF-E4URD8-F1
#
_entry.id   AF-E4URD8-F1
#
_cell.length_a   1.000
_cell.length_b   1.000
_cell.length_c   1.000
_cell.angle_alpha   90.00
_cell.angle_beta   90.00
_cell.angle_gamma   90.00
#
_symmetry.space_group_name_H-M   'P 1'
#
loop_
_entity.id
_entity.type
_entity.pdbx_description
1 polymer ?
#
loop_
_entity_poly.entity_id
_entity_poly.type
_entity_poly.pdbx_seq_one_letter_code
_entity_poly.pdbx_strand_id
1 'polypeptide(L)'
;MTEQAFCLGCDGANSIVRRDLGIELEEGPIPGFVLLIHFKPKDLRRLHKQGRFWHIFFPNDVAAGGSIKDAIISQDNIDTWTAHLFLPEGFDYSQVPSTQATYIVLGGMCAPYPIEKDQVLVRSTWTPSIAVAKSYLGPLQRILIAGDACHQTVPTGGYGMNMGIEEAFDLG
;
A
#
# COMPACT_ATOMS: atom_id res chain seq x y z
N MET A 1 -27.06 -37.23 -5.78
CA MET A 1 -25.73 -36.62 -5.54
C MET A 1 -25.96 -35.46 -4.60
N THR A 2 -25.40 -35.48 -3.38
CA THR A 2 -25.46 -34.32 -2.49
C THR A 2 -24.40 -33.33 -2.94
N GLU A 3 -24.83 -32.21 -3.53
CA GLU A 3 -23.93 -31.08 -3.81
C GLU A 3 -23.27 -30.64 -2.51
N GLN A 4 -21.94 -30.68 -2.48
CA GLN A 4 -21.19 -30.13 -1.37
C GLN A 4 -20.90 -28.67 -1.70
N ALA A 5 -21.55 -27.75 -0.99
CA ALA A 5 -21.27 -26.34 -1.11
C ALA A 5 -19.97 -25.98 -0.39
N PHE A 6 -19.10 -25.25 -1.08
CA PHE A 6 -17.93 -24.58 -0.53
C PHE A 6 -18.19 -23.07 -0.44
N CYS A 7 -17.50 -22.40 0.48
CA CYS A 7 -17.51 -20.96 0.61
C CYS A 7 -16.06 -20.43 0.50
N LEU A 8 -15.90 -19.26 -0.11
CA LEU A 8 -14.61 -18.58 -0.25
C LEU A 8 -14.65 -17.23 0.46
N GLY A 9 -13.77 -17.03 1.43
CA GLY A 9 -13.56 -15.77 2.14
C GLY A 9 -12.53 -14.90 1.44
N CYS A 10 -13.00 -13.88 0.72
CA CYS A 10 -12.17 -12.84 0.08
C CYS A 10 -12.46 -11.45 0.68
N ASP A 11 -12.58 -11.36 2.00
CA ASP A 11 -13.04 -10.18 2.74
C ASP A 11 -11.90 -9.28 3.27
N GLY A 12 -10.68 -9.48 2.77
CA GLY A 12 -9.55 -8.56 2.94
C GLY A 12 -8.71 -8.76 4.21
N ALA A 13 -7.75 -7.86 4.44
CA ALA A 13 -6.74 -7.99 5.50
C ALA A 13 -7.33 -8.22 6.92
N ASN A 14 -8.46 -7.56 7.19
CA ASN A 14 -9.19 -7.64 8.44
C ASN A 14 -10.29 -8.72 8.43
N SER A 15 -10.10 -9.78 7.64
CA SER A 15 -11.07 -10.87 7.40
C SER A 15 -11.77 -11.33 8.68
N ILE A 16 -13.11 -11.22 8.66
CA ILE A 16 -13.99 -11.79 9.68
C ILE A 16 -14.04 -13.30 9.48
N VAL A 17 -14.09 -13.77 8.23
CA VAL A 17 -14.14 -15.20 7.90
C VAL A 17 -12.93 -15.94 8.49
N ARG A 18 -11.71 -15.43 8.27
CA ARG A 18 -10.48 -16.02 8.83
C ARG A 18 -10.54 -16.08 10.36
N ARG A 19 -10.94 -14.98 11.01
CA ARG A 19 -11.01 -14.91 12.48
C ARG A 19 -12.05 -15.87 13.05
N ASP A 20 -13.22 -15.97 12.45
CA ASP A 20 -14.29 -16.86 12.89
C ASP A 20 -13.93 -18.34 12.70
N LEU A 21 -13.10 -18.65 11.70
CA LEU A 21 -12.49 -19.97 11.52
C LEU A 21 -11.36 -20.27 12.52
N GLY A 22 -10.93 -19.29 13.32
CA GLY A 22 -9.81 -19.42 14.25
C GLY A 22 -8.46 -19.56 13.57
N ILE A 23 -8.32 -19.10 12.32
CA ILE A 23 -7.07 -19.19 11.56
C ILE A 23 -6.17 -18.00 11.95
N GLU A 24 -5.03 -18.31 12.56
CA GLU A 24 -4.02 -17.31 12.93
C GLU A 24 -3.20 -16.86 11.72
N LEU A 25 -2.68 -15.63 11.82
CA LEU A 25 -1.65 -15.10 10.93
C LEU A 25 -0.28 -15.25 11.58
N GLU A 26 0.72 -15.65 10.80
CA GLU A 26 2.13 -15.43 11.12
C GLU A 26 2.53 -14.05 10.59
N GLU A 27 2.88 -13.14 11.51
CA GLU A 27 3.13 -11.73 11.21
C GLU A 27 4.64 -11.42 11.14
N GLY A 28 4.98 -10.51 10.24
CA GLY A 28 6.32 -9.93 10.10
C GLY A 28 6.42 -8.53 10.72
N PRO A 29 7.62 -7.91 10.67
CA PRO A 29 7.82 -6.58 11.24
C PRO A 29 7.02 -5.50 10.50
N ILE A 30 6.43 -4.58 11.26
CA ILE A 30 5.74 -3.38 10.75
C ILE A 30 6.69 -2.18 10.89
N PRO A 31 7.20 -1.61 9.79
CA PRO A 31 8.26 -0.58 9.87
C PRO A 31 7.73 0.84 10.15
N GLY A 32 6.42 1.08 10.11
CA GLY A 32 5.81 2.40 10.25
C GLY A 32 4.50 2.51 9.48
N PHE A 33 4.09 3.73 9.12
CA PHE A 33 2.90 3.96 8.28
C PHE A 33 3.18 5.00 7.20
N VAL A 34 2.28 5.11 6.23
CA VAL A 34 2.39 6.02 5.08
C VAL A 34 1.28 7.05 5.13
N LEU A 35 1.64 8.33 5.03
CA LEU A 35 0.70 9.40 4.71
C LEU A 35 0.59 9.53 3.19
N LEU A 36 -0.61 9.30 2.67
CA LEU A 36 -0.94 9.32 1.25
C LEU A 36 -1.65 10.62 0.90
N ILE A 37 -1.09 11.36 -0.05
CA ILE A 37 -1.71 12.56 -0.62
C ILE A 37 -1.97 12.31 -2.09
N HIS A 38 -3.22 12.12 -2.46
CA HIS A 38 -3.68 12.09 -3.85
C HIS A 38 -3.99 13.51 -4.30
N PHE A 39 -3.42 13.96 -5.41
CA PHE A 39 -3.55 15.34 -5.87
C PHE A 39 -3.40 15.48 -7.39
N LYS A 40 -3.87 16.63 -7.89
CA LYS A 40 -3.63 17.10 -9.25
C LYS A 40 -2.67 18.30 -9.24
N PRO A 41 -1.51 18.23 -9.92
CA PRO A 41 -0.57 19.34 -10.03
C PRO A 41 -1.10 20.39 -11.01
N LYS A 42 -0.80 21.68 -10.79
CA LYS A 42 -1.05 22.71 -11.82
C LYS A 42 -0.06 22.64 -12.98
N ASP A 43 1.14 22.12 -12.71
CA ASP A 43 2.23 22.05 -13.68
C ASP A 43 2.98 20.71 -13.59
N LEU A 44 2.77 19.87 -14.60
CA LEU A 44 3.41 18.57 -14.71
C LEU A 44 4.91 18.66 -15.03
N ARG A 45 5.43 19.79 -15.53
CA ARG A 45 6.86 19.92 -15.89
C ARG A 45 7.79 19.66 -14.71
N ARG A 46 7.33 20.01 -13.51
CA ARG A 46 8.09 19.77 -12.26
C ARG A 46 8.17 18.29 -11.91
N LEU A 47 7.10 17.53 -12.13
CA LEU A 47 7.09 16.08 -11.93
C LEU A 47 7.88 15.39 -13.04
N HIS A 48 7.66 15.77 -14.29
CA HIS A 48 8.33 15.17 -15.45
C HIS A 48 9.73 15.73 -15.75
N LYS A 49 10.40 16.37 -14.79
CA LYS A 49 11.75 16.93 -15.00
C LYS A 49 12.76 15.88 -15.46
N GLN A 50 12.56 14.62 -15.08
CA GLN A 50 13.38 13.46 -15.46
C GLN A 50 12.69 12.55 -16.49
N GLY A 51 11.61 13.01 -17.13
CA GLY A 51 10.78 12.22 -18.03
C GLY A 51 9.51 11.72 -17.38
N ARG A 52 8.74 10.92 -18.13
CA ARG A 52 7.50 10.27 -17.65
C ARG A 52 7.84 8.98 -16.91
N PHE A 53 7.15 8.72 -15.82
CA PHE A 53 7.34 7.53 -15.00
C PHE A 53 6.04 7.15 -14.29
N TRP A 54 5.96 5.89 -13.87
CA TRP A 54 4.88 5.40 -13.01
C TRP A 54 5.24 5.53 -11.55
N HIS A 55 6.45 5.13 -11.17
CA HIS A 55 6.95 5.18 -9.79
C HIS A 55 8.33 5.84 -9.77
N ILE A 56 8.52 6.78 -8.85
CA ILE A 56 9.85 7.15 -8.36
C ILE A 56 9.89 6.86 -6.87
N PHE A 57 10.88 6.07 -6.48
CA PHE A 57 11.22 5.83 -5.08
C PHE A 57 12.43 6.68 -4.72
N PHE A 58 12.32 7.42 -3.62
CA PHE A 58 13.41 8.21 -3.07
C PHE A 58 14.07 7.40 -1.96
N PRO A 59 15.39 7.17 -2.01
CA PRO A 59 16.09 6.46 -0.95
C PRO A 59 16.33 7.35 0.27
N ASN A 60 16.47 6.72 1.43
CA ASN A 60 17.06 7.34 2.60
C ASN A 60 18.57 7.50 2.42
N ASP A 61 19.17 8.32 3.29
CA ASP A 61 20.63 8.33 3.42
C ASP A 61 21.14 6.92 3.75
N VAL A 62 22.27 6.54 3.15
CA VAL A 62 22.92 5.25 3.40
C VAL A 62 23.28 5.09 4.87
N ALA A 63 23.68 6.17 5.55
CA ALA A 63 23.95 6.20 6.97
C ALA A 63 22.68 5.95 7.83
N ALA A 64 21.49 6.16 7.26
CA ALA A 64 20.20 5.86 7.87
C ALA A 64 19.63 4.49 7.46
N GLY A 65 20.45 3.61 6.87
CA GLY A 65 20.07 2.23 6.53
C GLY A 65 19.63 2.00 5.08
N GLY A 66 19.67 3.02 4.21
CA GLY A 66 19.59 2.86 2.75
C GLY A 66 18.28 2.30 2.18
N SER A 67 17.17 2.36 2.91
CA SER A 67 15.85 1.88 2.46
C SER A 67 15.05 2.95 1.70
N ILE A 68 13.84 2.61 1.24
CA ILE A 68 12.89 3.55 0.62
C ILE A 68 12.46 4.57 1.69
N LYS A 69 12.69 5.86 1.41
CA LYS A 69 12.23 6.99 2.21
C LYS A 69 10.80 7.35 1.84
N ASP A 70 10.57 7.64 0.56
CA ASP A 70 9.32 8.20 0.05
C ASP A 70 9.05 7.69 -1.37
N ALA A 71 7.83 7.83 -1.85
CA ALA A 71 7.51 7.56 -3.25
C ALA A 71 6.55 8.60 -3.85
N ILE A 72 6.69 8.85 -5.15
CA ILE A 72 5.71 9.58 -5.96
C ILE A 72 5.24 8.67 -7.09
N ILE A 73 3.92 8.52 -7.20
CA ILE A 73 3.29 7.55 -8.09
C ILE A 73 2.30 8.24 -9.01
N SER A 74 2.42 8.03 -10.31
CA SER A 74 1.40 8.41 -11.29
C SER A 74 0.29 7.37 -11.28
N GLN A 75 -0.96 7.81 -11.08
CA GLN A 75 -2.12 6.93 -10.99
C GLN A 75 -2.74 6.64 -12.37
N ASP A 76 -2.77 7.65 -13.24
CA ASP A 76 -3.43 7.58 -14.55
C ASP A 76 -2.51 7.98 -15.71
N ASN A 77 -1.25 8.37 -15.43
CA ASN A 77 -0.29 8.85 -16.42
C ASN A 77 -0.74 10.14 -17.17
N ILE A 78 -1.72 10.85 -16.60
CA ILE A 78 -2.27 12.12 -17.10
C ILE A 78 -1.97 13.21 -16.08
N ASP A 79 -2.73 13.28 -15.00
CA ASP A 79 -2.66 14.37 -14.02
C ASP A 79 -2.98 13.95 -12.58
N THR A 80 -3.23 12.67 -12.31
CA THR A 80 -3.49 12.18 -10.96
C THR A 80 -2.25 11.54 -10.36
N TRP A 81 -1.81 12.07 -9.22
CA TRP A 81 -0.57 11.66 -8.56
C TRP A 81 -0.80 11.36 -7.08
N THR A 82 -0.01 10.43 -6.55
CA THR A 82 0.00 10.10 -5.13
C THR A 82 1.39 10.27 -4.55
N ALA A 83 1.53 11.15 -3.56
CA ALA A 83 2.74 11.23 -2.75
C ALA A 83 2.60 10.31 -1.54
N HIS A 84 3.59 9.43 -1.36
CA HIS A 84 3.72 8.50 -0.26
C HIS A 84 4.82 9.02 0.64
N LEU A 85 4.44 9.61 1.78
CA LEU A 85 5.36 10.04 2.82
C LEU A 85 5.42 8.97 3.91
N PHE A 86 6.54 8.26 4.04
CA PHE A 86 6.68 7.26 5.11
C PHE A 86 7.01 7.97 6.42
N LEU A 87 6.31 7.57 7.48
CA LEU A 87 6.40 8.16 8.80
C LEU A 87 6.62 7.07 9.85
N PRO A 88 7.40 7.36 10.91
CA PRO A 88 7.57 6.41 12.00
C PRO A 88 6.25 6.23 12.74
N GLU A 89 6.10 5.08 13.41
CA GLU A 89 4.94 4.81 14.25
C GLU A 89 4.71 5.93 15.29
N GLY A 90 3.45 6.26 15.55
CA GLY A 90 3.07 7.28 16.54
C GLY A 90 3.31 8.73 16.11
N PHE A 91 3.85 9.00 14.92
CA PHE A 91 4.01 10.36 14.42
C PHE A 91 2.65 11.05 14.22
N ASP A 92 2.48 12.25 14.78
CA ASP A 92 1.28 13.06 14.56
C ASP A 92 1.29 13.70 13.17
N TYR A 93 0.76 12.97 12.19
CA TYR A 93 0.67 13.43 10.81
C TYR A 93 -0.30 14.59 10.61
N SER A 94 -1.15 14.93 11.60
CA SER A 94 -2.06 16.08 11.51
C SER A 94 -1.30 17.40 11.39
N GLN A 95 -0.10 17.46 11.98
CA GLN A 95 0.82 18.60 11.94
C GLN A 95 1.49 18.80 10.58
N VAL A 96 1.35 17.87 9.64
CA VAL A 96 1.95 17.96 8.30
C VAL A 96 0.85 18.31 7.29
N PRO A 97 0.77 19.57 6.82
CA PRO A 97 -0.15 19.94 5.76
C PRO A 97 0.12 19.12 4.48
N SER A 98 -0.93 18.82 3.72
CA SER A 98 -0.81 18.08 2.46
C SER A 98 0.17 18.72 1.48
N THR A 99 0.28 20.07 1.47
CA THR A 99 1.28 20.82 0.70
C THR A 99 2.70 20.49 1.12
N GLN A 100 2.98 20.55 2.41
CA GLN A 100 4.29 20.23 2.96
C GLN A 100 4.67 18.76 2.72
N ALA A 101 3.74 17.83 2.93
CA ALA A 101 3.97 16.40 2.67
C ALA A 101 4.44 16.14 1.24
N THR A 102 3.77 16.71 0.24
CA THR A 102 4.20 16.54 -1.16
C THR A 102 5.54 17.21 -1.46
N TYR A 103 5.87 18.33 -0.80
CA TYR A 103 7.14 19.01 -1.05
C TYR A 103 8.30 18.20 -0.47
N ILE A 104 8.09 17.61 0.72
CA ILE A 104 9.07 16.72 1.36
C ILE A 104 9.35 15.53 0.43
N VAL A 105 8.30 14.81 0.00
CA VAL A 105 8.42 13.65 -0.90
C VAL A 105 9.18 14.02 -2.17
N LEU A 106 8.78 15.09 -2.87
CA LEU A 106 9.43 15.52 -4.11
C LEU A 106 10.83 16.09 -3.93
N GLY A 107 11.17 16.52 -2.72
CA GLY A 107 12.54 16.90 -2.36
C GLY A 107 13.49 15.71 -2.34
N GLY A 108 12.98 14.49 -2.14
CA GLY A 108 13.76 13.28 -2.05
C GLY A 108 14.84 13.38 -0.95
N MET A 109 16.11 13.36 -1.35
CA MET A 109 17.26 13.54 -0.45
C MET A 109 17.69 15.01 -0.29
N CYS A 110 17.05 15.93 -1.01
CA CYS A 110 17.36 17.36 -0.99
C CYS A 110 16.32 18.15 -0.17
N ALA A 111 16.44 19.48 -0.21
CA ALA A 111 15.42 20.36 0.36
C ALA A 111 14.03 20.11 -0.28
N PRO A 112 12.93 20.37 0.44
CA PRO A 112 11.59 20.22 -0.10
C PRO A 112 11.44 20.91 -1.45
N TYR A 113 10.81 20.22 -2.41
CA TYR A 113 10.63 20.71 -3.77
C TYR A 113 9.20 21.22 -3.97
N PRO A 114 8.95 22.54 -3.96
CA PRO A 114 7.60 23.06 -4.02
C PRO A 114 6.92 22.69 -5.34
N ILE A 115 5.62 22.42 -5.31
CA ILE A 115 4.80 22.26 -6.52
C ILE A 115 3.44 22.88 -6.28
N GLU A 116 2.96 23.69 -7.21
CA GLU A 116 1.60 24.17 -7.12
C GLU A 116 0.62 23.05 -7.49
N LYS A 117 -0.43 22.93 -6.69
CA LYS A 117 -1.49 21.95 -6.89
C LYS A 117 -2.75 22.68 -7.30
N ASP A 118 -3.46 22.07 -8.23
CA ASP A 118 -4.80 22.51 -8.56
C ASP A 118 -5.76 22.02 -7.48
N GLN A 119 -5.64 20.74 -7.11
CA GLN A 119 -6.53 20.09 -6.17
C GLN A 119 -5.82 19.02 -5.32
N VAL A 120 -6.20 18.91 -4.05
CA VAL A 120 -5.96 17.69 -3.24
C VAL A 120 -7.24 16.87 -3.29
N LEU A 121 -7.13 15.64 -3.79
CA LEU A 121 -8.26 14.74 -3.99
C LEU A 121 -8.57 13.95 -2.72
N VAL A 122 -7.52 13.35 -2.13
CA VAL A 122 -7.64 12.49 -0.96
C VAL A 122 -6.40 12.67 -0.08
N ARG A 123 -6.62 12.69 1.23
CA ARG A 123 -5.60 12.56 2.27
C ARG A 123 -5.97 11.37 3.14
N SER A 124 -5.11 10.36 3.20
CA SER A 124 -5.34 9.15 3.97
C SER A 124 -4.04 8.62 4.56
N THR A 125 -4.16 7.67 5.49
CA THR A 125 -3.03 6.93 6.03
C THR A 125 -3.20 5.45 5.74
N TRP A 126 -2.09 4.75 5.57
CA TRP A 126 -2.08 3.31 5.37
C TRP A 126 -0.88 2.69 6.10
N THR A 127 -1.11 1.56 6.78
CA THR A 127 -0.06 0.84 7.52
C THR A 127 0.29 -0.43 6.76
N PRO A 128 1.56 -0.61 6.31
CA PRO A 128 2.03 -1.87 5.78
C PRO A 128 1.89 -2.99 6.81
N SER A 129 1.40 -4.13 6.37
CA SER A 129 1.44 -5.38 7.11
C SER A 129 2.12 -6.45 6.27
N ILE A 130 2.84 -7.33 6.95
CA ILE A 130 3.39 -8.54 6.36
C ILE A 130 2.80 -9.67 7.18
N ALA A 131 2.00 -10.53 6.57
CA ALA A 131 1.36 -11.63 7.27
C ALA A 131 1.02 -12.77 6.33
N VAL A 132 0.98 -13.99 6.85
CA VAL A 132 0.48 -15.16 6.13
C VAL A 132 -0.36 -16.05 7.05
N ALA A 133 -1.48 -16.56 6.57
CA ALA A 133 -2.35 -17.44 7.32
C ALA A 133 -1.71 -18.82 7.50
N LYS A 134 -1.79 -19.38 8.71
CA LYS A 134 -1.26 -20.73 9.02
C LYS A 134 -1.96 -21.86 8.27
N SER A 135 -3.18 -21.62 7.81
CA SER A 135 -3.95 -22.51 6.95
C SER A 135 -4.85 -21.68 6.05
N TYR A 136 -5.05 -22.12 4.81
CA TYR A 136 -5.97 -21.49 3.86
C TYR A 136 -7.35 -22.19 3.83
N LEU A 137 -7.45 -23.34 4.49
CA LEU A 137 -8.66 -24.16 4.57
C LEU A 137 -9.15 -24.19 6.02
N GLY A 138 -10.44 -23.91 6.21
CA GLY A 138 -11.10 -23.96 7.51
C GLY A 138 -11.15 -25.38 8.10
N PRO A 139 -11.33 -25.52 9.42
CA PRO A 139 -11.24 -26.82 10.11
C PRO A 139 -12.21 -27.89 9.60
N LEU A 140 -13.40 -27.48 9.15
CA LEU A 140 -14.42 -28.38 8.58
C LEU A 140 -14.25 -28.62 7.08
N GLN A 141 -13.18 -28.08 6.47
CA GLN A 141 -12.82 -28.27 5.07
C GLN A 141 -13.91 -27.85 4.06
N ARG A 142 -14.70 -26.82 4.41
CA ARG A 142 -15.76 -26.26 3.56
C ARG A 142 -15.60 -24.78 3.24
N ILE A 143 -14.73 -24.09 3.97
CA ILE A 143 -14.49 -22.67 3.78
C ILE A 143 -13.01 -22.49 3.48
N LEU A 144 -12.71 -21.90 2.34
CA LEU A 144 -11.37 -21.48 1.96
C LEU A 144 -11.26 -19.97 2.12
N ILE A 145 -10.05 -19.45 2.22
CA ILE A 145 -9.76 -18.02 2.20
C ILE A 145 -8.80 -17.72 1.05
N ALA A 146 -8.84 -16.50 0.51
CA ALA A 146 -7.92 -16.03 -0.54
C ALA A 146 -7.65 -14.52 -0.46
N GLY A 147 -6.59 -14.06 -1.11
CA GLY A 147 -6.16 -12.68 -1.17
C GLY A 147 -5.68 -12.16 0.20
N ASP A 148 -5.99 -10.90 0.50
CA ASP A 148 -5.57 -10.27 1.75
C ASP A 148 -6.09 -10.96 3.02
N ALA A 149 -7.13 -11.79 2.91
CA ALA A 149 -7.58 -12.64 4.00
C ALA A 149 -6.50 -13.67 4.40
N CYS A 150 -5.71 -14.14 3.43
CA CYS A 150 -4.64 -15.12 3.58
C CYS A 150 -3.26 -14.51 3.76
N HIS A 151 -2.87 -13.58 2.89
CA HIS A 151 -1.52 -13.01 2.88
C HIS A 151 -1.57 -11.51 2.78
N GLN A 152 -0.66 -10.84 3.47
CA GLN A 152 -0.52 -9.41 3.43
C GLN A 152 0.93 -9.12 3.11
N THR A 153 1.15 -8.23 2.15
CA THR A 153 2.49 -7.88 1.69
C THR A 153 2.67 -6.38 1.67
N VAL A 154 3.94 -5.97 1.77
CA VAL A 154 4.29 -4.60 1.42
C VAL A 154 3.99 -4.36 -0.06
N PRO A 155 3.44 -3.21 -0.44
CA PRO A 155 2.92 -2.93 -1.78
C PRO A 155 4.05 -2.75 -2.80
N THR A 156 5.30 -2.63 -2.35
CA THR A 156 6.46 -2.50 -3.21
C THR A 156 6.56 -3.71 -4.14
N GLY A 157 6.37 -3.49 -5.45
CA GLY A 157 6.34 -4.54 -6.46
C GLY A 157 4.94 -5.01 -6.88
N GLY A 158 3.88 -4.53 -6.21
CA GLY A 158 2.50 -4.81 -6.61
C GLY A 158 2.05 -6.26 -6.42
N TYR A 159 2.70 -7.01 -5.52
CA TYR A 159 2.47 -8.45 -5.40
C TYR A 159 1.13 -8.84 -4.78
N GLY A 160 0.62 -8.09 -3.79
CA GLY A 160 -0.61 -8.47 -3.06
C GLY A 160 -1.81 -8.76 -3.97
N MET A 161 -2.17 -7.82 -4.85
CA MET A 161 -3.29 -8.00 -5.79
C MET A 161 -3.01 -9.12 -6.80
N ASN A 162 -1.79 -9.21 -7.33
CA ASN A 162 -1.42 -10.21 -8.33
C ASN A 162 -1.52 -11.64 -7.76
N MET A 163 -0.99 -11.86 -6.55
CA MET A 163 -1.11 -13.15 -5.86
C MET A 163 -2.56 -13.47 -5.52
N GLY A 164 -3.34 -12.48 -5.06
CA GLY A 164 -4.77 -12.71 -4.76
C GLY A 164 -5.59 -13.10 -6.00
N ILE A 165 -5.28 -12.56 -7.18
CA ILE A 165 -5.90 -12.97 -8.45
C ILE A 165 -5.50 -14.40 -8.81
N GLU A 166 -4.21 -14.73 -8.68
CA GLU A 166 -3.70 -16.08 -8.94
C GLU A 166 -4.34 -17.12 -8.03
N GLU A 167 -4.49 -16.82 -6.74
CA GLU A 167 -5.18 -17.70 -5.79
C GLU A 167 -6.65 -17.90 -6.14
N ALA A 168 -7.36 -16.83 -6.52
CA ALA A 168 -8.75 -16.94 -6.95
C ALA A 168 -8.89 -17.79 -8.22
N PHE A 169 -7.88 -17.76 -9.11
CA PHE A 169 -7.83 -18.60 -10.30
C PHE A 169 -7.52 -20.06 -9.96
N ASP A 170 -6.57 -20.35 -9.07
CA ASP A 170 -6.20 -21.71 -8.66
C ASP A 170 -7.36 -22.44 -7.95
N LEU A 171 -8.25 -21.68 -7.30
CA LEU A 171 -9.43 -22.19 -6.60
C LEU A 171 -10.66 -22.45 -7.47
N GLY A 172 -10.70 -21.96 -8.72
CA GLY A 172 -11.85 -22.03 -9.63
C GLY A 172 -11.83 -23.24 -10.56
#